data_AF-A0A937MR82-F1
#
_entry.id   AF-A0A937MR82-F1
#
_cell.length_a   1.000
_cell.length_b   1.000
_cell.length_c   1.000
_cell.angle_alpha   90.00
_cell.angle_beta   90.00
_cell.angle_gamma   90.00
#
_symmetry.space_group_name_H-M   'P 1'
#
loop_
_entity.id
_entity.type
_entity.pdbx_description
1 polymer ?
#
loop_
_entity_poly.entity_id
_entity_poly.type
_entity_poly.pdbx_seq_one_letter_code
_entity_poly.pdbx_strand_id
1 'polypeptide(L)'
;MAVAEISEDELGRFGRTVRIDSVRFATIRNKERQKVEVFEVSTSQDERDTDGLYLRVTVELKHGSGEKLCAQLIRQQCDVTTEEYAGRDQWEFYIPHGELKRPRIDAYVVEYGLMDGENFVPVATRTDDADDVNEIIENCSNKIAEDQLQMKHSYVYRDGDEELDSEMTVLAE
;
A
#
# COMPACT_ATOMS: atom_id res chain seq x y z
N MET A 1 -5.86 -13.28 23.53
CA MET A 1 -6.62 -12.01 23.46
C MET A 1 -7.72 -12.22 22.44
N ALA A 2 -8.97 -11.93 22.78
CA ALA A 2 -10.05 -12.02 21.81
C ALA A 2 -9.87 -10.87 20.82
N VAL A 3 -9.60 -11.20 19.56
CA VAL A 3 -9.63 -10.24 18.46
C VAL A 3 -11.10 -9.83 18.30
N ALA A 4 -11.39 -8.54 18.39
CA ALA A 4 -12.74 -8.05 18.16
C ALA A 4 -13.11 -8.30 16.69
N GLU A 5 -14.21 -9.01 16.46
CA GLU A 5 -14.79 -9.22 15.13
C GLU A 5 -15.31 -7.87 14.63
N ILE A 6 -14.96 -7.48 13.40
CA ILE A 6 -15.38 -6.21 12.81
C ILE A 6 -16.90 -6.20 12.65
N SER A 7 -17.58 -5.14 13.09
CA SER A 7 -19.03 -5.06 12.95
C SER A 7 -19.48 -4.72 11.52
N GLU A 8 -20.66 -5.19 11.11
CA GLU A 8 -21.27 -4.80 9.82
C GLU A 8 -21.48 -3.29 9.69
N ASP A 9 -21.75 -2.61 10.81
CA ASP A 9 -21.89 -1.16 10.87
C ASP A 9 -20.56 -0.45 10.57
N GLU A 10 -19.43 -0.96 11.08
CA GLU A 10 -18.10 -0.44 10.76
C GLU A 10 -17.77 -0.64 9.28
N LEU A 11 -17.95 -1.86 8.75
CA LEU A 11 -17.74 -2.13 7.32
C LEU A 11 -18.61 -1.23 6.43
N GLY A 12 -19.88 -1.04 6.80
CA GLY A 12 -20.82 -0.18 6.10
C GLY A 12 -20.45 1.31 6.18
N ARG A 13 -19.85 1.77 7.29
CA ARG A 13 -19.35 3.14 7.44
C ARG A 13 -18.12 3.35 6.55
N PHE A 14 -17.07 2.55 6.73
CA PHE A 14 -15.82 2.69 6.00
C PHE A 14 -16.00 2.47 4.49
N GLY A 15 -16.85 1.53 4.06
CA GLY A 15 -17.14 1.31 2.64
C GLY A 15 -17.80 2.50 1.92
N ARG A 16 -18.30 3.51 2.65
CA ARG A 16 -18.86 4.75 2.07
C ARG A 16 -17.88 5.90 2.07
N THR A 17 -16.95 5.92 3.02
CA THR A 17 -16.04 7.05 3.28
C THR A 17 -14.68 6.83 2.67
N VAL A 18 -14.18 5.59 2.67
CA VAL A 18 -12.84 5.21 2.25
C VAL A 18 -12.75 5.03 0.73
N ARG A 19 -11.69 5.58 0.12
CA ARG A 19 -11.46 5.55 -1.34
C ARG A 19 -9.97 5.47 -1.68
N ILE A 20 -9.70 4.89 -2.85
CA ILE A 20 -8.39 4.90 -3.52
C ILE A 20 -8.49 5.85 -4.72
N ASP A 21 -8.05 7.09 -4.54
CA ASP A 21 -8.22 8.17 -5.50
C ASP A 21 -7.33 8.00 -6.73
N SER A 22 -6.07 7.66 -6.51
CA SER A 22 -5.11 7.54 -7.60
C SER A 22 -4.04 6.50 -7.32
N VAL A 23 -3.54 5.91 -8.40
CA VAL A 23 -2.38 5.02 -8.40
C VAL A 23 -1.47 5.49 -9.52
N ARG A 24 -0.18 5.66 -9.21
CA ARG A 24 0.86 6.05 -10.16
C ARG A 24 2.09 5.20 -9.93
N PHE A 25 2.91 5.07 -10.96
CA PHE A 25 4.17 4.37 -10.84
C PHE A 25 5.29 5.11 -11.56
N ALA A 26 6.48 5.06 -10.97
CA ALA A 26 7.67 5.67 -11.53
C ALA A 26 8.90 4.81 -11.19
N THR A 27 9.86 4.76 -12.10
CA THR A 27 11.18 4.22 -11.82
C THR A 27 12.09 5.35 -11.34
N ILE A 28 12.59 5.30 -10.10
CA ILE A 28 13.55 6.28 -9.58
C ILE A 28 14.88 5.62 -9.22
N ARG A 29 15.85 6.46 -8.82
CA ARG A 29 17.06 6.01 -8.14
C ARG A 29 17.01 6.40 -6.68
N ASN A 30 17.23 5.45 -5.77
CA ASN A 30 17.34 5.73 -4.35
C ASN A 30 18.66 6.46 -4.02
N LYS A 31 18.87 6.81 -2.74
CA LYS A 31 20.10 7.50 -2.26
C LYS A 31 21.39 6.72 -2.60
N GLU A 32 21.30 5.41 -2.68
CA GLU A 32 22.41 4.50 -3.01
C GLU A 32 22.59 4.30 -4.53
N ARG A 33 21.86 5.08 -5.36
CA ARG A 33 21.84 5.02 -6.83
C ARG A 33 21.31 3.69 -7.40
N GLN A 34 20.69 2.87 -6.57
CA GLN A 34 19.97 1.68 -7.00
C GLN A 34 18.64 2.09 -7.64
N LYS A 35 18.23 1.38 -8.69
CA LYS A 35 16.93 1.60 -9.32
C LYS A 35 15.85 0.89 -8.51
N VAL A 36 14.74 1.59 -8.32
CA VAL A 36 13.57 1.09 -7.61
C VAL A 36 12.33 1.46 -8.42
N GLU A 37 11.35 0.56 -8.46
CA GLU A 37 9.99 0.92 -8.87
C GLU A 37 9.29 1.52 -7.65
N VAL A 38 8.68 2.68 -7.83
CA VAL A 38 7.87 3.35 -6.82
C VAL A 38 6.44 3.31 -7.29
N PHE A 39 5.58 2.85 -6.40
CA PHE A 39 4.16 2.75 -6.61
C PHE A 39 3.47 3.68 -5.62
N GLU A 40 2.96 4.80 -6.14
CA GLU A 40 2.34 5.87 -5.37
C GLU A 40 0.83 5.64 -5.34
N VAL A 41 0.25 5.63 -4.15
CA VAL A 41 -1.20 5.48 -3.93
C VAL A 41 -1.70 6.69 -3.16
N SER A 42 -2.72 7.36 -3.69
CA SER A 42 -3.46 8.39 -2.96
C SER A 42 -4.76 7.81 -2.45
N THR A 43 -5.02 7.97 -1.15
CA THR A 43 -6.28 7.54 -0.51
C THR A 43 -7.00 8.72 0.11
N SER A 44 -8.31 8.56 0.28
CA SER A 44 -9.12 9.48 1.07
C SER A 44 -10.15 8.75 1.93
N GLN A 45 -10.51 9.39 3.03
CA GLN A 45 -11.47 8.90 4.03
C GLN A 45 -12.17 10.06 4.74
N ASP A 46 -13.16 9.74 5.58
CA ASP A 46 -13.69 10.72 6.53
C ASP A 46 -12.59 11.01 7.57
N GLU A 47 -12.33 12.29 7.84
CA GLU A 47 -11.30 12.74 8.78
C GLU A 47 -11.47 12.20 10.21
N ARG A 48 -12.66 11.70 10.55
CA ARG A 48 -12.97 11.09 11.86
C ARG A 48 -12.74 9.58 11.88
N ASP A 49 -12.51 8.99 10.72
CA ASP A 49 -12.37 7.55 10.51
C ASP A 49 -10.88 7.24 10.25
N THR A 50 -10.00 7.54 11.22
CA THR A 50 -8.53 7.34 11.12
C THR A 50 -8.05 6.01 11.66
N ASP A 51 -8.78 5.45 12.63
CA ASP A 51 -8.23 4.37 13.44
C ASP A 51 -8.45 3.00 12.76
N GLY A 52 -7.40 2.18 12.76
CA GLY A 52 -7.46 0.77 12.38
C GLY A 52 -7.54 0.48 10.89
N LEU A 53 -7.31 1.48 10.02
CA LEU A 53 -7.23 1.28 8.57
C LEU A 53 -5.87 0.72 8.14
N TYR A 54 -5.89 -0.13 7.12
CA TYR A 54 -4.72 -0.76 6.54
C TYR A 54 -4.75 -0.67 5.02
N LEU A 55 -3.61 -0.37 4.41
CA LEU A 55 -3.39 -0.45 2.98
C LEU A 55 -2.64 -1.76 2.64
N ARG A 56 -3.23 -2.58 1.78
CA ARG A 56 -2.58 -3.73 1.14
C ARG A 56 -2.27 -3.39 -0.31
N VAL A 57 -0.99 -3.43 -0.66
CA VAL A 57 -0.52 -3.26 -2.04
C VAL A 57 0.07 -4.57 -2.50
N THR A 58 -0.44 -5.13 -3.60
CA THR A 58 0.07 -6.32 -4.26
C THR A 58 0.37 -5.98 -5.72
N VAL A 59 1.58 -6.29 -6.19
CA VAL A 59 2.09 -5.87 -7.49
C VAL A 59 2.74 -7.04 -8.19
N GLU A 60 2.38 -7.26 -9.46
CA GLU A 60 3.09 -8.16 -10.35
C GLU A 60 4.19 -7.39 -11.09
N LEU A 61 5.42 -7.88 -10.97
CA LEU A 61 6.58 -7.40 -11.70
C LEU A 61 6.99 -8.39 -12.77
N LYS A 62 7.16 -7.90 -13.99
CA LYS A 62 7.65 -8.68 -15.12
C LYS A 62 9.10 -8.35 -15.42
N HIS A 63 9.93 -9.39 -15.43
CA HIS A 63 11.31 -9.31 -15.83
C HIS A 63 11.46 -9.45 -17.36
N GLY A 64 12.55 -8.93 -17.92
CA GLY A 64 12.83 -9.03 -19.36
C GLY A 64 12.98 -10.46 -19.89
N SER A 65 13.20 -11.45 -19.02
CA SER A 65 13.20 -12.89 -19.37
C SER A 65 11.79 -13.50 -19.49
N GLY A 66 10.74 -12.75 -19.11
CA GLY A 66 9.37 -13.26 -19.00
C GLY A 66 9.01 -13.83 -17.62
N GLU A 67 9.96 -13.87 -16.67
CA GLU A 67 9.68 -14.24 -15.28
C GLU A 67 8.80 -13.18 -14.60
N LYS A 68 7.82 -13.65 -13.82
CA LYS A 68 6.89 -12.82 -13.05
C LYS A 68 7.13 -13.00 -11.55
N LEU A 69 7.21 -11.87 -10.85
CA LEU A 69 7.46 -11.81 -9.40
C LEU A 69 6.36 -11.01 -8.73
N CYS A 70 5.92 -11.43 -7.54
CA CYS A 70 4.99 -10.64 -6.74
C CYS A 70 5.73 -9.88 -5.65
N ALA A 71 5.35 -8.62 -5.47
CA ALA A 71 5.67 -7.83 -4.29
C ALA A 71 4.37 -7.52 -3.57
N GLN A 72 4.30 -7.82 -2.27
CA GLN A 72 3.11 -7.57 -1.47
C GLN A 72 3.51 -7.03 -0.11
N LEU A 73 2.80 -6.00 0.33
CA LEU A 73 3.03 -5.39 1.63
C LEU A 73 1.71 -4.82 2.17
N ILE A 74 1.48 -5.02 3.47
CA ILE A 74 0.33 -4.49 4.21
C ILE A 74 0.90 -3.53 5.27
N ARG A 75 0.41 -2.29 5.34
CA ARG A 75 0.71 -1.37 6.45
C ARG A 75 -0.55 -0.78 7.04
N GLN A 76 -0.47 -0.57 8.33
CA GLN A 76 -1.47 0.18 9.08
C GLN A 76 -1.29 1.67 8.82
N GLN A 77 -2.39 2.40 8.72
CA GLN A 77 -2.41 3.84 8.88
C GLN A 77 -2.17 4.15 10.37
N CYS A 78 -1.17 4.96 10.70
CA CYS A 78 -0.98 5.35 12.09
C CYS A 78 -2.09 6.33 12.53
N ASP A 79 -2.37 6.37 13.84
CA ASP A 79 -3.42 7.22 14.38
C ASP A 79 -3.04 8.70 14.23
N VAL A 80 -3.89 9.47 13.54
CA VAL A 80 -3.70 10.92 13.37
C VAL A 80 -4.50 11.67 14.41
N THR A 81 -3.83 12.28 15.38
CA THR A 81 -4.51 13.01 16.47
C THR A 81 -4.81 14.47 16.16
N THR A 82 -4.45 14.95 14.96
CA THR A 82 -4.46 16.39 14.64
C THR A 82 -5.79 16.83 14.03
N GLU A 83 -6.36 17.94 14.51
CA GLU A 83 -7.56 18.57 13.95
C GLU A 83 -7.35 19.14 12.52
N GLU A 84 -6.11 19.13 12.03
CA GLU A 84 -5.68 19.69 10.74
C GLU A 84 -5.60 18.66 9.62
N TYR A 85 -5.80 17.37 9.93
CA TYR A 85 -5.82 16.29 8.93
C TYR A 85 -6.98 16.48 7.94
N ALA A 86 -6.70 16.32 6.64
CA ALA A 86 -7.68 16.56 5.59
C ALA A 86 -8.43 15.29 5.12
N GLY A 87 -8.25 14.15 5.80
CA GLY A 87 -8.84 12.89 5.35
C GLY A 87 -8.18 12.35 4.08
N ARG A 88 -6.89 12.66 3.84
CA ARG A 88 -6.16 12.27 2.63
C ARG A 88 -4.76 11.81 2.98
N ASP A 89 -4.34 10.72 2.35
CA ASP A 89 -3.01 10.15 2.54
C ASP A 89 -2.33 9.89 1.22
N GLN A 90 -1.00 9.91 1.28
CA GLN A 90 -0.13 9.47 0.20
C GLN A 90 0.75 8.33 0.70
N TRP A 91 0.71 7.22 -0.03
CA TRP A 91 1.51 6.05 0.23
C TRP A 91 2.48 5.85 -0.92
N GLU A 92 3.72 5.52 -0.60
CA GLU A 92 4.75 5.21 -1.58
C GLU A 92 5.31 3.83 -1.28
N PHE A 93 5.05 2.87 -2.17
CA PHE A 93 5.55 1.52 -2.08
C PHE A 93 6.77 1.35 -2.99
N TYR A 94 7.92 1.10 -2.38
CA TYR A 94 9.22 1.00 -3.03
C TYR A 94 9.61 -0.46 -3.19
N ILE A 95 9.85 -0.85 -4.44
CA ILE A 95 10.24 -2.20 -4.81
C ILE A 95 11.65 -2.15 -5.42
N PRO A 96 12.68 -2.68 -4.74
CA PRO A 96 14.03 -2.65 -5.28
C PRO A 96 14.14 -3.57 -6.49
N HIS A 97 14.92 -3.15 -7.48
CA HIS A 97 15.21 -4.01 -8.63
C HIS A 97 16.05 -5.23 -8.21
N GLY A 98 16.90 -5.09 -7.19
CA GLY A 98 17.82 -6.17 -6.81
C GLY A 98 18.65 -6.65 -8.01
N GLU A 99 18.60 -7.95 -8.29
CA GLU A 99 19.24 -8.57 -9.46
C GLU A 99 18.41 -8.49 -10.75
N LEU A 100 17.16 -8.01 -10.66
CA LEU A 100 16.23 -7.92 -11.78
C LEU A 100 16.73 -6.87 -12.77
N LYS A 101 17.00 -7.31 -14.00
CA LYS A 101 17.37 -6.41 -15.09
C LYS A 101 16.12 -5.73 -15.62
N ARG A 102 15.80 -4.56 -15.06
CA ARG A 102 14.72 -3.65 -15.50
C ARG A 102 13.31 -4.27 -15.35
N PRO A 103 12.90 -4.66 -14.14
CA PRO A 103 11.52 -5.07 -13.90
C PRO A 103 10.56 -3.92 -14.26
N ARG A 104 9.35 -4.28 -14.67
CA ARG A 104 8.23 -3.35 -14.87
C ARG A 104 7.01 -3.89 -14.16
N ILE A 105 6.16 -3.00 -13.66
CA ILE A 105 4.85 -3.36 -13.14
C ILE A 105 3.97 -3.78 -14.33
N ASP A 106 3.45 -5.01 -14.29
CA ASP A 106 2.58 -5.59 -15.34
C ASP A 106 1.12 -5.59 -14.88
N ALA A 107 0.85 -5.76 -13.58
CA ALA A 107 -0.47 -5.72 -12.97
C ALA A 107 -0.39 -5.30 -11.49
N TYR A 108 -1.49 -4.80 -10.91
CA TYR A 108 -1.56 -4.50 -9.47
C TYR A 108 -2.96 -4.66 -8.88
N VAL A 109 -2.98 -4.86 -7.57
CA VAL A 109 -4.18 -4.76 -6.72
C VAL A 109 -3.82 -3.94 -5.49
N VAL A 110 -4.56 -2.86 -5.29
CA VAL A 110 -4.51 -2.01 -4.11
C VAL A 110 -5.82 -2.16 -3.38
N GLU A 111 -5.75 -2.47 -2.10
CA GLU A 111 -6.92 -2.55 -1.24
C GLU A 111 -6.71 -1.71 0.00
N TYR A 112 -7.75 -0.98 0.37
CA TYR A 112 -7.80 -0.18 1.58
C TYR A 112 -8.94 -0.73 2.43
N GLY A 113 -8.66 -1.04 3.70
CA GLY A 113 -9.47 -1.97 4.46
C GLY A 113 -9.12 -2.05 5.93
N LEU A 114 -9.65 -3.07 6.58
CA LEU A 114 -9.49 -3.36 8.00
C LEU A 114 -8.93 -4.76 8.19
N MET A 115 -8.38 -5.05 9.37
CA MET A 115 -7.95 -6.39 9.75
C MET A 115 -8.99 -7.05 10.67
N ASP A 116 -9.54 -8.17 10.24
CA ASP A 116 -10.35 -9.07 11.07
C ASP A 116 -9.48 -10.26 11.52
N GLY A 117 -8.76 -10.05 12.62
CA GLY A 117 -7.71 -10.94 13.07
C GLY A 117 -6.54 -10.97 12.10
N GLU A 118 -6.31 -12.11 11.46
CA GLU A 118 -5.26 -12.27 10.45
C GLU A 118 -5.79 -12.01 9.02
N ASN A 119 -7.09 -11.80 8.86
CA ASN A 119 -7.71 -11.62 7.55
C ASN A 119 -7.83 -10.13 7.22
N PHE A 120 -7.35 -9.76 6.04
CA PHE A 120 -7.58 -8.43 5.51
C PHE A 120 -8.96 -8.36 4.85
N VAL A 121 -9.80 -7.44 5.30
CA VAL A 121 -11.14 -7.19 4.75
C VAL A 121 -11.11 -5.89 3.95
N PRO A 122 -11.12 -5.96 2.61
CA PRO A 122 -11.10 -4.75 1.78
C PRO A 122 -12.43 -4.01 1.86
N VAL A 123 -12.38 -2.69 2.04
CA VAL A 123 -13.55 -1.79 1.94
C VAL A 123 -13.52 -0.98 0.64
N ALA A 124 -12.32 -0.74 0.11
CA ALA A 124 -12.08 -0.15 -1.20
C ALA A 124 -11.00 -0.95 -1.93
N THR A 125 -11.20 -1.18 -3.23
CA THR A 125 -10.26 -1.93 -4.07
C THR A 125 -10.06 -1.21 -5.38
N ARG A 126 -8.81 -1.19 -5.86
CA ARG A 126 -8.43 -0.68 -7.17
C ARG A 126 -7.44 -1.64 -7.80
N THR A 127 -7.74 -2.07 -9.02
CA THR A 127 -6.91 -3.02 -9.76
C THR A 127 -6.53 -2.47 -11.13
N ASP A 128 -5.49 -3.05 -11.71
CA ASP A 128 -5.08 -2.85 -13.11
C ASP A 128 -4.48 -4.14 -13.62
N ASP A 129 -4.99 -4.61 -14.76
CA ASP A 129 -4.61 -5.87 -15.42
C ASP A 129 -4.62 -7.12 -14.51
N ALA A 130 -5.41 -7.09 -13.43
CA ALA A 130 -5.76 -8.21 -12.56
C ALA A 130 -7.16 -8.00 -11.96
N ASP A 131 -7.88 -9.10 -11.71
CA ASP A 131 -9.20 -9.11 -11.08
C ASP A 131 -9.09 -9.03 -9.54
N ASP A 132 -8.14 -9.76 -8.95
CA ASP A 132 -7.93 -9.80 -7.51
C ASP A 132 -6.50 -10.21 -7.08
N VAL A 133 -6.25 -10.18 -5.77
CA VAL A 133 -4.92 -10.50 -5.19
C VAL A 133 -4.48 -11.93 -5.51
N ASN A 134 -5.41 -12.89 -5.56
CA ASN A 134 -5.07 -14.28 -5.83
C ASN A 134 -4.58 -14.43 -7.26
N GLU A 135 -5.18 -13.73 -8.23
CA GLU A 135 -4.70 -13.76 -9.62
C GLU A 135 -3.22 -13.35 -9.72
N ILE A 136 -2.80 -12.28 -9.01
CA ILE A 136 -1.38 -11.89 -8.99
C ILE A 136 -0.52 -12.98 -8.34
N ILE A 137 -0.96 -13.54 -7.22
CA ILE A 137 -0.20 -14.57 -6.49
C ILE A 137 -0.04 -15.83 -7.34
N GLU A 138 -1.08 -16.26 -8.04
CA GLU A 138 -1.08 -17.44 -8.90
C GLU A 138 -0.24 -17.24 -10.18
N ASN A 139 -0.22 -16.01 -10.72
CA ASN A 139 0.56 -15.68 -11.92
C ASN A 139 2.06 -15.49 -11.65
N CYS A 140 2.44 -15.27 -10.40
CA CYS A 140 3.83 -15.04 -10.01
C CYS A 140 4.56 -16.34 -9.68
N SER A 141 5.79 -16.44 -10.17
CA SER A 141 6.65 -17.60 -9.93
C SER A 141 7.37 -17.55 -8.59
N ASN A 142 7.65 -16.35 -8.08
CA ASN A 142 8.30 -16.12 -6.79
C ASN A 142 7.77 -14.83 -6.15
N LYS A 143 7.91 -14.72 -4.81
CA LYS A 143 7.58 -13.54 -4.03
C LYS A 143 8.85 -12.82 -3.57
N ILE A 144 8.90 -11.50 -3.73
CA ILE A 144 9.95 -10.66 -3.15
C ILE A 144 9.77 -10.65 -1.64
N ALA A 145 10.86 -10.87 -0.90
CA ALA A 145 10.81 -10.93 0.55
C ALA A 145 10.42 -9.57 1.16
N GLU A 146 9.60 -9.58 2.20
CA GLU A 146 9.01 -8.36 2.75
C GLU A 146 10.05 -7.38 3.32
N ASP A 147 11.16 -7.90 3.85
CA ASP A 147 12.29 -7.11 4.38
C ASP A 147 13.03 -6.32 3.29
N GLN A 148 12.85 -6.66 2.02
CA GLN A 148 13.39 -5.93 0.89
C GLN A 148 12.47 -4.80 0.42
N LEU A 149 11.22 -4.79 0.86
CA LEU A 149 10.20 -3.86 0.44
C LEU A 149 10.07 -2.72 1.44
N GLN A 150 9.79 -1.51 0.96
CA GLN A 150 9.57 -0.36 1.83
C GLN A 150 8.25 0.31 1.47
N MET A 151 7.55 0.80 2.49
CA MET A 151 6.37 1.63 2.30
C MET A 151 6.53 2.88 3.14
N LYS A 152 6.33 4.04 2.51
CA LYS A 152 6.20 5.31 3.22
C LYS A 152 4.77 5.75 3.19
N HIS A 153 4.39 6.48 4.23
CA HIS A 153 3.07 7.04 4.41
C HIS A 153 3.24 8.50 4.81
N SER A 154 2.47 9.35 4.15
CA SER A 154 2.41 10.79 4.40
C SER A 154 0.95 11.19 4.58
N TYR A 155 0.70 12.05 5.55
CA TYR A 155 -0.60 12.66 5.76
C TYR A 155 -0.68 14.00 5.05
N VAL A 156 -1.83 14.29 4.43
CA VAL A 156 -2.11 15.58 3.80
C VAL A 156 -2.95 16.42 4.77
N TYR A 157 -2.44 17.60 5.12
CA TYR A 157 -3.11 18.54 6.02
C TYR A 157 -3.87 19.62 5.24
N ARG A 158 -4.86 20.25 5.89
CA ARG A 158 -5.75 21.24 5.27
C ARG A 158 -5.04 22.46 4.69
N ASP A 159 -3.89 22.83 5.23
CA ASP A 159 -3.06 23.93 4.73
C ASP A 159 -2.21 23.53 3.50
N GLY A 160 -2.31 22.28 3.06
CA GLY A 160 -1.58 21.74 1.91
C GLY A 160 -0.16 21.27 2.23
N ASP A 161 0.26 21.35 3.49
CA ASP A 161 1.49 20.73 3.96
C ASP A 161 1.33 19.20 4.07
N GLU A 162 2.41 18.48 3.74
CA GLU A 162 2.52 17.03 3.87
C GLU A 162 3.49 16.71 5.02
N GLU A 163 3.05 15.94 6.01
CA GLU A 163 3.94 15.44 7.07
C GLU A 163 4.18 13.95 6.88
N LEU A 164 5.45 13.54 6.96
CA LEU A 164 5.85 12.14 6.90
C LEU A 164 5.50 11.46 8.21
N ASP A 165 4.85 10.30 8.10
CA ASP A 165 4.75 9.41 9.24
C ASP A 165 6.16 8.96 9.66
N SER A 166 6.52 9.19 10.92
CA SER A 166 7.90 9.05 11.41
C SER A 166 8.23 7.62 11.87
N GLU A 167 7.37 6.62 11.65
CA GLU A 167 7.73 5.21 11.82
C GLU A 167 8.54 4.68 10.62
N MET A 168 9.62 5.39 10.33
CA MET A 168 10.68 4.95 9.47
C MET A 168 11.49 3.89 10.24
N THR A 169 11.13 2.61 10.10
CA THR A 169 12.06 1.55 10.50
C THR A 169 13.24 1.57 9.55
N VAL A 170 14.27 2.33 9.92
CA VAL A 170 15.62 2.20 9.37
C VAL A 170 16.16 0.86 9.88
N LEU A 171 15.88 -0.24 9.17
CA LEU A 171 16.72 -1.42 9.31
C LEU A 171 17.96 -1.21 8.45
N ALA A 172 18.92 -0.52 9.04
CA ALA A 172 20.33 -0.60 8.66
C ALA A 172 21.18 -0.36 9.90
N GLU A 173 21.40 -1.43 10.68
CA GLU A 173 22.68 -1.73 11.33
C GLU A 173 22.99 -3.22 11.18
#